data_AF-A0A6L8A0G8-F1
#
_entry.id   AF-A0A6L8A0G8-F1
#
_cell.length_a   1.000
_cell.length_b   1.000
_cell.length_c   1.000
_cell.angle_alpha   90.00
_cell.angle_beta   90.00
_cell.angle_gamma   90.00
#
_symmetry.space_group_name_H-M   'P 1'
#
loop_
_entity.id
_entity.type
_entity.pdbx_description
1 polymer ?
#
loop_
_entity_poly.entity_id
_entity_poly.type
_entity_poly.pdbx_seq_one_letter_code
_entity_poly.pdbx_strand_id
1 'polypeptide(L)'
;MRLNLPIMIVTNQAGIARGLYTARQLRDLMAWMVVQFAGEGVAVARVEHSPWFPPGLTPPDGRPLLAEWVRDSWWRKPGAGMLRRAARTVGVDPAQSVLIGDREGDIAAGREAGVRATIQFVLETPSPALDLTPDAPADPDPDYGADYRCRRHAETVEILERLYG
;
A
#
# COMPACT_ATOMS: atom_id res chain seq x y z
N MET A 1 1.61 17.76 -16.97
CA MET A 1 1.42 16.84 -18.13
C MET A 1 0.52 15.67 -17.70
N ARG A 2 -0.13 14.89 -18.60
CA ARG A 2 -0.78 13.62 -18.20
C ARG A 2 0.16 12.46 -18.55
N LEU A 3 0.66 11.75 -17.55
CA LEU A 3 1.63 10.66 -17.74
C LEU A 3 1.01 9.34 -18.23
N ASN A 4 -0.32 9.22 -18.21
CA ASN A 4 -1.07 8.04 -18.68
C ASN A 4 -0.56 6.69 -18.13
N LEU A 5 -0.15 6.68 -16.85
CA LEU A 5 0.32 5.48 -16.16
C LEU A 5 -0.86 4.69 -15.56
N PRO A 6 -0.89 3.36 -15.67
CA PRO A 6 -1.86 2.53 -14.95
C PRO A 6 -1.69 2.66 -13.43
N ILE A 7 -2.79 2.91 -12.72
CA ILE A 7 -2.79 3.05 -11.26
C ILE A 7 -3.25 1.73 -10.62
N MET A 8 -2.44 1.20 -9.71
CA MET A 8 -2.76 0.00 -8.94
C MET A 8 -2.67 0.30 -7.45
N ILE A 9 -3.61 -0.23 -6.66
CA ILE A 9 -3.63 -0.09 -5.20
C ILE A 9 -3.26 -1.43 -4.57
N VAL A 10 -2.25 -1.44 -3.70
CA VAL A 10 -1.80 -2.63 -2.97
C VAL A 10 -1.74 -2.33 -1.47
N THR A 11 -2.58 -2.97 -0.67
CA THR A 11 -2.79 -2.54 0.74
C THR A 11 -2.83 -3.68 1.75
N ASN A 12 -2.13 -3.52 2.88
CA ASN A 12 -2.27 -4.42 4.01
C ASN A 12 -3.53 -4.04 4.81
N GLN A 13 -4.43 -4.98 5.05
CA GLN A 13 -5.74 -4.79 5.68
C GLN A 13 -5.92 -5.75 6.86
N ALA A 14 -4.99 -5.65 7.81
CA ALA A 14 -4.96 -6.46 9.05
C ALA A 14 -6.15 -6.20 9.99
N GLY A 15 -6.99 -5.21 9.70
CA GLY A 15 -8.23 -4.97 10.45
C GLY A 15 -9.21 -6.15 10.40
N ILE A 16 -9.12 -6.99 9.36
CA ILE A 16 -9.86 -8.26 9.29
C ILE A 16 -9.40 -9.20 10.41
N ALA A 17 -8.09 -9.42 10.53
CA ALA A 17 -7.53 -10.25 11.60
C ALA A 17 -7.81 -9.69 13.00
N ARG A 18 -7.93 -8.37 13.14
CA ARG A 18 -8.28 -7.68 14.39
C ARG A 18 -9.80 -7.65 14.67
N GLY A 19 -10.63 -8.21 13.79
CA GLY A 19 -12.09 -8.24 13.93
C GLY A 19 -12.77 -6.86 13.82
N LEU A 20 -12.11 -5.86 13.23
CA LEU A 20 -12.64 -4.49 13.08
C LEU A 20 -13.67 -4.39 11.96
N TYR A 21 -13.48 -5.19 10.91
CA TYR A 21 -14.41 -5.32 9.79
C TYR A 21 -14.21 -6.67 9.10
N THR A 22 -15.24 -7.12 8.39
CA THR A 22 -15.23 -8.37 7.63
C THR A 22 -14.58 -8.20 6.25
N ALA A 23 -14.11 -9.29 5.66
CA ALA A 23 -13.65 -9.31 4.28
C ALA A 23 -14.71 -8.85 3.27
N ARG A 24 -16.00 -9.03 3.58
CA ARG A 24 -17.11 -8.49 2.77
C ARG A 24 -17.15 -6.96 2.84
N GLN A 25 -17.12 -6.37 4.03
CA GLN A 25 -17.13 -4.92 4.21
C GLN A 25 -15.92 -4.25 3.52
N LEU A 26 -14.74 -4.87 3.61
CA LEU A 26 -13.57 -4.38 2.88
C LEU A 26 -13.80 -4.39 1.37
N ARG A 27 -14.38 -5.47 0.83
CA ARG A 27 -14.67 -5.57 -0.60
C ARG A 27 -15.65 -4.51 -1.06
N ASP A 28 -16.70 -4.27 -0.28
CA ASP A 28 -17.71 -3.25 -0.58
C ASP A 28 -17.10 -1.84 -0.56
N LEU A 29 -16.23 -1.56 0.42
CA LEU A 29 -15.47 -0.31 0.48
C LEU A 29 -14.55 -0.12 -0.73
N MET A 30 -13.80 -1.17 -1.12
CA MET A 30 -12.90 -1.10 -2.27
C MET A 30 -13.66 -0.88 -3.58
N ALA A 31 -14.82 -1.53 -3.74
CA ALA A 31 -15.68 -1.32 -4.90
C ALA A 31 -16.22 0.12 -4.95
N TRP A 32 -16.70 0.64 -3.82
CA TRP A 32 -17.14 2.03 -3.71
C TRP A 32 -16.01 3.00 -4.04
N MET A 33 -14.80 2.80 -3.49
CA MET A 33 -13.63 3.64 -3.74
C MET A 33 -13.26 3.71 -5.22
N VAL A 34 -13.27 2.58 -5.93
CA VAL A 34 -13.00 2.55 -7.38
C VAL A 34 -14.04 3.37 -8.15
N VAL A 35 -15.33 3.29 -7.77
CA VAL A 35 -16.38 4.11 -8.37
C VAL A 35 -16.16 5.60 -8.11
N GLN A 36 -15.73 5.98 -6.90
CA GLN A 36 -15.43 7.39 -6.59
C GLN A 36 -14.28 7.93 -7.46
N PHE A 37 -13.17 7.18 -7.56
CA PHE A 37 -12.05 7.59 -8.42
C PHE A 37 -12.46 7.69 -9.90
N ALA A 38 -13.27 6.75 -10.39
CA ALA A 38 -13.78 6.80 -11.76
C ALA A 38 -14.64 8.05 -12.00
N GLY A 39 -15.44 8.48 -11.03
CA GLY A 39 -16.21 9.73 -11.07
C GLY A 39 -15.35 10.98 -11.23
N GLU A 40 -14.13 10.95 -10.69
CA GLU A 40 -13.11 12.00 -10.82
C GLU A 40 -12.21 11.83 -12.08
N GLY A 41 -12.55 10.88 -12.97
CA GLY A 41 -11.78 10.60 -14.19
C GLY A 41 -10.46 9.85 -13.94
N VAL A 42 -10.30 9.21 -12.79
CA VAL A 42 -9.13 8.40 -12.42
C VAL A 42 -9.47 6.92 -12.52
N ALA A 43 -8.82 6.22 -13.46
CA ALA A 43 -8.99 4.78 -13.64
C ALA A 43 -8.03 3.99 -12.73
N VAL A 44 -8.58 3.30 -11.72
CA VAL A 44 -7.82 2.32 -10.93
C VAL A 44 -7.81 0.99 -11.69
N ALA A 45 -6.66 0.64 -12.25
CA ALA A 45 -6.50 -0.57 -13.05
C ALA A 45 -6.61 -1.86 -12.22
N ARG A 46 -6.18 -1.83 -10.96
CA ARG A 46 -6.23 -2.99 -10.07
C ARG A 46 -6.20 -2.59 -8.59
N VAL A 47 -6.91 -3.37 -7.77
CA VAL A 47 -6.80 -3.33 -6.31
C VAL A 47 -6.42 -4.72 -5.82
N GLU A 48 -5.39 -4.82 -4.99
CA GLU A 48 -5.02 -6.01 -4.22
C GLU A 48 -4.94 -5.65 -2.74
N HIS A 49 -5.34 -6.58 -1.87
CA HIS A 49 -5.23 -6.40 -0.44
C HIS A 49 -4.79 -7.67 0.26
N SER A 50 -4.08 -7.53 1.37
CA SER A 50 -3.68 -8.64 2.24
C SER A 50 -4.45 -8.60 3.56
N PRO A 51 -5.27 -9.61 3.89
CA PRO A 51 -6.03 -9.64 5.14
C PRO A 51 -5.20 -10.14 6.33
N TRP A 52 -4.01 -10.67 6.06
CA TRP A 52 -3.24 -11.44 7.03
C TRP A 52 -2.55 -10.57 8.07
N PHE A 53 -2.47 -11.10 9.29
CA PHE A 53 -1.64 -10.58 10.37
C PHE A 53 -0.44 -11.51 10.62
N PRO A 54 0.79 -10.98 10.82
CA PRO A 54 1.97 -11.81 11.04
C PRO A 54 1.90 -12.58 12.39
N PRO A 55 2.33 -13.84 12.43
CA PRO A 55 2.36 -14.62 13.67
C PRO A 55 3.41 -14.06 14.64
N GLY A 56 3.16 -14.19 15.94
CA GLY A 56 4.09 -13.75 16.99
C GLY A 56 4.14 -12.24 17.24
N LEU A 57 3.39 -11.45 16.48
CA LEU A 57 3.19 -10.03 16.75
C LEU A 57 1.87 -9.79 17.49
N THR A 58 1.85 -8.77 18.35
CA THR A 58 0.65 -8.30 19.05
C THR A 58 0.15 -7.05 18.33
N PRO A 59 -1.16 -6.94 18.02
CA PRO A 59 -1.67 -5.73 17.42
C PRO A 59 -1.57 -4.56 18.41
N PRO A 60 -1.30 -3.33 17.93
CA PRO A 60 -1.09 -2.16 18.78
C PRO A 60 -2.27 -1.78 19.68
N ASP A 61 -3.48 -2.18 19.31
CA ASP A 61 -4.70 -1.97 20.10
C ASP A 61 -4.93 -3.06 21.16
N GLY A 62 -4.03 -4.04 21.26
CA GLY A 62 -4.11 -5.15 22.20
C GLY A 62 -5.27 -6.12 21.96
N ARG A 63 -6.01 -5.98 20.84
CA ARG A 63 -7.14 -6.86 20.56
C ARG A 63 -6.68 -8.30 20.28
N PRO A 64 -7.46 -9.32 20.68
CA PRO A 64 -7.19 -10.68 20.24
C PRO A 64 -7.34 -10.78 18.73
N LEU A 65 -6.44 -11.53 18.10
CA LEU A 65 -6.50 -11.80 16.67
C LEU A 65 -7.42 -12.99 16.37
N LEU A 66 -8.17 -12.91 15.28
CA LEU A 66 -8.89 -14.03 14.70
C LEU A 66 -7.89 -15.01 14.08
N ALA A 67 -7.71 -16.18 14.71
CA ALA A 67 -6.66 -17.14 14.38
C ALA A 67 -6.61 -17.55 12.89
N GLU A 68 -7.77 -17.64 12.24
CA GLU A 68 -7.88 -17.98 10.81
C GLU A 68 -7.20 -16.96 9.87
N TRP A 69 -7.01 -15.72 10.34
CA TRP A 69 -6.38 -14.60 9.64
C TRP A 69 -4.94 -14.32 10.10
N VAL A 70 -4.36 -15.18 10.94
CA VAL A 70 -2.97 -15.06 11.39
C VAL A 70 -2.10 -16.08 10.66
N ARG A 71 -1.14 -15.59 9.87
CA ARG A 71 -0.14 -16.43 9.19
C ARG A 71 1.00 -15.59 8.63
N ASP A 72 2.16 -16.23 8.47
CA ASP A 72 3.17 -15.67 7.59
C ASP A 72 2.69 -15.79 6.13
N SER A 73 2.98 -14.79 5.32
CA SER A 73 2.41 -14.68 3.99
C SER A 73 3.20 -13.72 3.10
N TRP A 74 3.80 -14.28 2.03
CA TRP A 74 4.41 -13.54 0.92
C TRP A 74 3.47 -12.55 0.22
N TRP A 75 2.15 -12.70 0.42
CA TRP A 75 1.13 -11.78 -0.05
C TRP A 75 1.06 -10.47 0.74
N ARG A 76 1.43 -10.47 2.03
CA ARG A 76 1.42 -9.28 2.90
C ARG A 76 2.75 -8.56 2.74
N LYS A 77 2.72 -7.23 2.57
CA LYS A 77 3.95 -6.41 2.61
C LYS A 77 4.63 -6.59 3.99
N PRO A 78 5.95 -6.87 4.06
CA PRO A 78 6.98 -6.60 3.04
C PRO A 78 7.08 -7.59 1.87
N GLY A 79 6.31 -8.68 1.84
CA GLY A 79 6.25 -9.58 0.69
C GLY A 79 5.74 -8.91 -0.59
N ALA A 80 6.34 -9.25 -1.74
CA ALA A 80 6.01 -8.69 -3.06
C ALA A 80 4.75 -9.29 -3.73
N GLY A 81 3.99 -10.17 -3.05
CA GLY A 81 2.95 -10.98 -3.68
C GLY A 81 1.83 -10.19 -4.35
N MET A 82 1.29 -9.19 -3.65
CA MET A 82 0.27 -8.29 -4.20
C MET A 82 0.78 -7.54 -5.44
N LEU A 83 2.00 -7.01 -5.38
CA LEU A 83 2.60 -6.23 -6.47
C LEU A 83 2.77 -7.09 -7.73
N ARG A 84 3.33 -8.30 -7.57
CA ARG A 84 3.52 -9.25 -8.69
C ARG A 84 2.18 -9.68 -9.31
N ARG A 85 1.14 -9.90 -8.50
CA ARG A 85 -0.20 -10.21 -9.03
C ARG A 85 -0.80 -9.03 -9.76
N ALA A 86 -0.71 -7.82 -9.19
CA ALA A 86 -1.26 -6.62 -9.81
C ALA A 86 -0.59 -6.35 -11.16
N ALA A 87 0.74 -6.32 -11.20
CA ALA A 87 1.52 -6.09 -12.41
C ALA A 87 1.18 -7.10 -13.52
N ARG A 88 1.15 -8.41 -13.20
CA ARG A 88 0.75 -9.45 -14.16
C ARG A 88 -0.69 -9.30 -14.65
N THR A 89 -1.62 -8.89 -13.78
CA THR A 89 -3.04 -8.76 -14.15
C THR A 89 -3.26 -7.56 -15.08
N VAL A 90 -2.53 -6.47 -14.87
CA VAL A 90 -2.59 -5.27 -15.71
C VAL A 90 -1.74 -5.41 -16.98
N GLY A 91 -0.73 -6.30 -16.96
CA GLY A 91 0.18 -6.51 -18.08
C GLY A 91 1.33 -5.50 -18.12
N VAL A 92 1.79 -5.04 -16.95
CA VAL A 92 2.92 -4.09 -16.82
C VAL A 92 4.16 -4.79 -16.26
N ASP A 93 5.34 -4.26 -16.61
CA ASP A 93 6.63 -4.69 -16.07
C ASP A 93 6.90 -3.96 -14.73
N PRO A 94 7.10 -4.68 -13.61
CA PRO A 94 7.55 -4.06 -12.36
C PRO A 94 8.80 -3.19 -12.55
N ALA A 95 9.77 -3.61 -13.37
CA ALA A 95 11.01 -2.87 -13.58
C ALA A 95 10.81 -1.52 -14.30
N GLN A 96 9.61 -1.27 -14.84
CA GLN A 96 9.18 0.00 -15.42
C GLN A 96 8.13 0.71 -14.56
N SER A 97 7.83 0.19 -13.36
CA SER A 97 6.83 0.71 -12.43
C SER A 97 7.48 1.39 -11.24
N VAL A 98 6.72 2.25 -10.55
CA VAL A 98 7.13 2.89 -9.29
C VAL A 98 6.17 2.46 -8.18
N LEU A 99 6.70 2.20 -6.99
CA LEU A 99 5.88 2.01 -5.79
C LEU A 99 5.92 3.28 -4.93
N ILE A 100 4.75 3.76 -4.52
CA ILE A 100 4.60 4.85 -3.56
C ILE A 100 4.00 4.26 -2.27
N GLY A 101 4.60 4.53 -1.11
CA GLY A 101 4.11 4.05 0.18
C GLY A 101 4.66 4.85 1.36
N ASP A 102 4.01 4.74 2.51
CA ASP A 102 4.33 5.51 3.72
C ASP A 102 5.08 4.67 4.78
N ARG A 103 5.17 3.35 4.60
CA ARG A 103 5.75 2.43 5.59
C ARG A 103 6.97 1.70 5.06
N GLU A 104 7.83 1.26 5.98
CA GLU A 104 9.00 0.44 5.68
C GLU A 104 8.64 -0.80 4.84
N GLY A 105 7.54 -1.47 5.20
CA GLY A 105 7.05 -2.65 4.49
C GLY A 105 6.68 -2.35 3.04
N ASP A 106 6.29 -1.13 2.70
CA ASP A 106 6.04 -0.73 1.31
C ASP A 106 7.35 -0.70 0.54
N ILE A 107 8.34 0.01 1.06
CA ILE A 107 9.65 0.17 0.41
C ILE A 107 10.33 -1.19 0.23
N ALA A 108 10.27 -2.06 1.24
CA ALA A 108 10.76 -3.43 1.16
C ALA A 108 10.04 -4.24 0.08
N ALA A 109 8.70 -4.16 0.00
CA ALA A 109 7.92 -4.88 -1.00
C ALA A 109 8.19 -4.40 -2.43
N GLY A 110 8.39 -3.08 -2.62
CA GLY A 110 8.77 -2.51 -3.91
C GLY A 110 10.11 -3.06 -4.39
N ARG A 111 11.12 -3.04 -3.52
CA ARG A 111 12.44 -3.61 -3.81
C ARG A 111 12.37 -5.11 -4.13
N GLU A 112 11.63 -5.89 -3.34
CA GLU A 112 11.46 -7.33 -3.59
C GLU A 112 10.68 -7.61 -4.90
N ALA A 113 9.77 -6.72 -5.29
CA ALA A 113 9.07 -6.79 -6.57
C ALA A 113 9.94 -6.36 -7.76
N GLY A 114 11.11 -5.75 -7.52
CA GLY A 114 12.00 -5.25 -8.56
C GLY A 114 11.44 -4.01 -9.26
N VAL A 115 10.74 -3.13 -8.54
CA VAL A 115 10.24 -1.88 -9.13
C VAL A 115 11.39 -0.96 -9.55
N ARG A 116 11.16 -0.10 -10.54
CA ARG A 116 12.17 0.87 -11.02
C ARG A 116 12.67 1.78 -9.90
N ALA A 117 11.73 2.26 -9.08
CA ALA A 117 12.00 3.12 -7.96
C ALA A 117 10.90 3.01 -6.91
N THR A 118 11.28 3.29 -5.67
CA THR A 118 10.41 3.42 -4.51
C THR A 118 10.35 4.88 -4.08
N ILE A 119 9.15 5.35 -3.76
CA ILE A 119 8.91 6.70 -3.24
C ILE A 119 8.30 6.55 -1.85
N GLN A 120 9.01 7.04 -0.84
CA GLN A 120 8.47 7.17 0.50
C GLN A 120 7.64 8.44 0.61
N PHE A 121 6.36 8.28 0.95
CA PHE A 121 5.47 9.39 1.29
C PHE A 121 5.50 9.61 2.80
N VAL A 122 6.17 10.67 3.23
CA VAL A 122 6.32 11.03 4.64
C VAL A 122 5.13 11.88 5.06
N LEU A 123 4.27 11.32 5.91
CA LEU A 123 3.08 12.01 6.41
C LEU A 123 3.49 13.09 7.43
N GLU A 124 3.17 14.36 7.16
CA GLU A 124 3.39 15.47 8.11
C GLU A 124 2.46 15.39 9.34
N THR A 125 1.32 14.73 9.19
CA THR A 125 0.37 14.44 10.26
C THR A 125 -0.11 13.00 10.06
N PRO A 126 -0.16 12.14 11.09
CA PRO A 126 -0.73 10.82 10.93
C PRO A 126 -2.12 10.94 10.30
N SER A 127 -2.33 10.22 9.20
CA SER A 127 -3.62 10.22 8.50
C SER A 127 -4.74 9.94 9.50
N PRO A 128 -5.84 10.72 9.49
CA PRO A 128 -7.06 10.35 10.22
C PRO A 128 -7.78 9.22 9.47
N ALA A 129 -7.08 8.13 9.20
CA ALA A 129 -7.67 6.92 8.66
C ALA A 129 -8.11 6.06 9.84
N LEU A 130 -9.44 5.97 10.04
CA LEU A 130 -10.16 4.91 10.78
C LEU A 130 -9.24 4.01 11.63
N ASP A 131 -8.86 4.54 12.78
CA ASP A 131 -8.51 3.80 14.00
C ASP A 131 -7.65 2.54 13.82
N LEU A 132 -6.42 2.70 13.34
CA LEU A 132 -5.35 1.74 13.59
C LEU A 132 -4.16 2.52 14.15
N THR A 133 -3.93 2.42 15.47
CA THR A 133 -2.57 2.62 16.00
C THR A 133 -1.61 1.86 15.09
N PRO A 134 -0.58 2.53 14.53
CA PRO A 134 0.35 1.88 13.61
C PRO A 134 1.04 0.71 14.30
N ASP A 135 1.39 -0.33 13.53
CA ASP A 135 2.04 -1.56 14.03
C ASP A 135 3.38 -1.28 14.78
N ALA A 136 3.92 -0.05 14.67
CA ALA A 136 5.09 0.46 15.37
C ALA A 136 4.91 1.95 15.77
N PRO A 137 5.60 2.46 16.81
CA PRO A 137 5.60 3.88 17.16
C PRO A 137 6.13 4.76 16.01
N ALA A 138 5.57 5.96 15.87
CA ALA A 138 5.96 6.88 14.81
C ALA A 138 7.33 7.51 15.07
N ASP A 139 8.29 7.22 14.20
CA ASP A 139 9.43 8.10 13.96
C ASP A 139 8.89 9.37 13.26
N PRO A 140 9.24 10.59 13.71
CA PRO A 140 8.77 11.82 13.08
C PRO A 140 9.37 12.05 11.68
N ASP A 141 10.51 11.45 11.33
CA ASP A 141 11.10 11.54 9.99
C ASP A 141 11.80 10.23 9.58
N PRO A 142 11.04 9.14 9.40
CA PRO A 142 11.63 7.84 9.12
C PRO A 142 12.33 7.87 7.75
N ASP A 143 13.47 7.18 7.65
CA ASP A 143 14.12 6.87 6.39
C ASP A 143 14.18 5.35 6.21
N TYR A 144 13.36 4.85 5.29
CA TYR A 144 13.29 3.43 4.95
C TYR A 144 14.21 3.07 3.75
N GLY A 145 15.06 4.02 3.34
CA GLY A 145 15.99 3.90 2.22
C GLY A 145 15.33 3.99 0.84
N ALA A 146 14.13 4.58 0.73
CA ALA A 146 13.49 4.73 -0.57
C ALA A 146 14.36 5.55 -1.54
N ASP A 147 14.24 5.30 -2.84
CA ASP A 147 14.99 6.03 -3.86
C ASP A 147 14.64 7.52 -3.87
N TYR A 148 13.38 7.84 -3.52
CA TYR A 148 12.89 9.20 -3.35
C TYR A 148 12.04 9.32 -2.09
N ARG A 149 11.99 10.53 -1.53
CA ARG A 149 11.13 10.90 -0.40
C ARG A 149 10.32 12.14 -0.78
N CYS A 150 9.06 12.17 -0.38
CA CYS A 150 8.16 13.30 -0.60
C CYS A 150 7.24 13.50 0.61
N ARG A 151 6.78 14.73 0.82
CA ARG A 151 5.79 15.09 1.86
C ARG A 151 4.47 15.55 1.26
N ARG A 152 4.49 15.91 -0.03
CA ARG A 152 3.34 16.44 -0.75
C ARG A 152 3.09 15.65 -2.03
N HIS A 153 1.83 15.42 -2.37
CA HIS A 153 1.45 14.75 -3.61
C HIS A 153 2.03 15.42 -4.87
N ALA A 154 2.21 16.75 -4.85
CA ALA A 154 2.83 17.49 -5.95
C ALA A 154 4.28 17.04 -6.22
N GLU A 155 5.06 16.74 -5.16
CA GLU A 155 6.44 16.26 -5.31
C GLU A 155 6.47 14.84 -5.89
N THR A 156 5.49 14.00 -5.55
CA THR A 156 5.33 12.69 -6.19
C THR A 156 5.11 12.84 -7.69
N VAL A 157 4.28 13.82 -8.12
CA VAL A 157 4.05 14.10 -9.54
C VAL A 157 5.33 14.58 -10.22
N GLU A 158 6.09 15.49 -9.60
CA GLU A 158 7.37 15.97 -10.14
C GLU A 158 8.39 14.83 -10.34
N ILE A 159 8.46 13.89 -9.39
CA ILE A 159 9.32 12.70 -9.50
C ILE A 159 8.86 11.83 -10.67
N LEU A 160 7.56 11.56 -10.79
CA LEU A 160 7.01 10.76 -11.89
C LEU A 160 7.24 11.44 -13.24
N GLU A 161 7.10 12.77 -13.34
CA GLU A 161 7.41 13.53 -14.56
C GLU A 161 8.90 13.44 -14.93
N ARG A 162 9.83 13.42 -13.96
CA ARG A 162 11.26 13.18 -14.26
C ARG A 162 11.57 11.75 -14.70
N LEU A 163 10.80 10.77 -14.22
CA LEU A 163 11.03 9.37 -14.54
C LEU A 163 10.41 8.97 -15.90
N TYR A 164 9.30 9.59 -16.28
CA TYR A 164 8.47 9.16 -17.42
C TYR A 164 8.13 10.26 -18.44
N GLY A 165 8.46 11.52 -18.17
CA GLY A 165 8.32 12.64 -19.11
C GLY A 165 9.51 12.77 -20.03
#